data_AF-A0AAU7TBG2-F1
#
_entry.id   AF-A0AAU7TBG2-F1
#
_cell.length_a   1.000
_cell.length_b   1.000
_cell.length_c   1.000
_cell.angle_alpha   90.00
_cell.angle_beta   90.00
_cell.angle_gamma   90.00
#
_symmetry.space_group_name_H-M   'P 1'
#
loop_
_entity.id
_entity.type
_entity.pdbx_description
1 polymer ?
#
loop_
_entity_poly.entity_id
_entity_poly.type
_entity_poly.pdbx_seq_one_letter_code
_entity_poly.pdbx_strand_id
1 'polypeptide(L)' 'MTVSGGLVLPDPDRRAPGRGAHLHPALECFDLAVRRKAFPRAFRVPGPLDVTGLREYVAQRDK' A
#
# COMPACT_ATOMS: atom_id res chain seq x y z
N MET A 1 3.35 -2.07 5.07
CA MET A 1 3.48 -2.06 3.59
C MET A 1 4.64 -1.16 3.21
N THR A 2 5.42 -1.48 2.18
CA THR A 2 6.60 -0.71 1.73
C THR A 2 6.49 -0.34 0.25
N VAL A 3 7.34 0.57 -0.22
CA VAL A 3 7.52 0.86 -1.65
C VAL A 3 8.87 0.35 -2.13
N SER A 4 8.89 -0.38 -3.25
CA SER A 4 10.12 -0.80 -3.93
C SER A 4 9.98 -0.59 -5.42
N GLY A 5 10.86 0.21 -6.03
CA GLY A 5 10.88 0.44 -7.49
C GLY A 5 9.59 1.02 -8.09
N GLY A 6 8.75 1.69 -7.29
CA GLY A 6 7.44 2.20 -7.72
C GLY A 6 6.27 1.24 -7.48
N LEU A 7 6.51 0.06 -6.90
CA LEU A 7 5.47 -0.89 -6.49
C LEU A 7 5.24 -0.83 -4.98
N VAL A 8 3.97 -0.83 -4.56
CA VAL A 8 3.59 -0.97 -3.16
C VAL A 8 3.46 -2.45 -2.82
N LEU A 9 4.35 -2.92 -1.94
CA LEU A 9 4.36 -4.29 -1.48
C LEU A 9 3.77 -4.38 -0.06
N PRO A 10 2.89 -5.35 0.20
CA PRO A 10 2.45 -5.66 1.54
C PRO A 10 3.65 -6.15 2.36
N ASP A 11 3.85 -5.56 3.53
CA ASP A 11 4.93 -5.92 4.46
C ASP A 11 4.31 -6.16 5.83
N PRO A 12 3.83 -7.40 6.10
CA PRO A 12 3.25 -7.75 7.39
C PRO A 12 4.28 -7.81 8.51
N ASP A 13 5.52 -8.21 8.19
CA ASP A 13 6.58 -8.43 9.18
C ASP A 13 7.31 -7.13 9.59
N ARG A 14 6.96 -5.99 8.97
CA ARG A 14 7.64 -4.69 9.17
C ARG A 14 9.15 -4.78 9.00
N ARG A 15 9.62 -5.69 8.12
CA ARG A 15 11.05 -5.96 7.89
C ARG A 15 11.61 -5.26 6.67
N ALA A 16 10.75 -4.70 5.82
CA ALA A 16 11.24 -4.09 4.61
C ALA A 16 12.04 -2.80 4.91
N PRO A 17 13.29 -2.68 4.40
CA PRO A 17 14.03 -1.43 4.50
C PRO A 17 13.35 -0.37 3.63
N GLY A 18 13.11 0.82 4.19
CA GLY A 18 12.54 1.95 3.46
C GLY A 18 11.43 2.67 4.20
N ARG A 19 10.56 3.35 3.44
CA ARG A 19 9.39 4.05 3.97
C ARG A 19 8.23 3.07 4.03
N GLY A 20 7.60 2.97 5.20
CA GLY A 20 6.44 2.13 5.43
C GLY A 20 5.16 2.95 5.56
N ALA A 21 4.04 2.40 5.06
CA ALA A 21 2.71 2.87 5.38
C ALA A 21 1.90 1.76 6.08
N HIS A 22 0.91 2.17 6.87
CA HIS A 22 -0.08 1.29 7.48
C HIS A 22 -1.46 1.60 6.93
N LEU A 23 -2.21 0.54 6.62
CA LEU A 23 -3.60 0.57 6.23
C LEU A 23 -4.29 -0.54 6.99
N HIS A 24 -5.54 -0.31 7.40
CA HIS A 24 -6.38 -1.39 7.86
C HIS A 24 -6.53 -2.45 6.77
N PRO A 25 -6.58 -3.75 7.11
CA PRO A 25 -6.84 -4.85 6.19
C PRO A 25 -8.31 -4.87 5.76
N ALA A 26 -8.82 -3.74 5.29
CA ALA A 26 -10.18 -3.57 4.82
C ALA A 26 -10.15 -3.05 3.38
N LEU A 27 -10.91 -3.67 2.47
CA LEU A 27 -10.99 -3.25 1.08
C LEU A 27 -11.51 -1.82 0.94
N GLU A 28 -12.44 -1.40 1.79
CA GLU A 28 -12.97 -0.04 1.81
C GLU A 28 -11.89 1.01 2.15
N CYS A 29 -11.02 0.69 3.10
CA CYS A 29 -9.89 1.54 3.46
C CYS A 29 -8.89 1.64 2.29
N PHE A 30 -8.65 0.54 1.59
CA PHE A 30 -7.78 0.52 0.41
C PHE A 30 -8.34 1.39 -0.70
N ASP A 31 -9.62 1.24 -1.05
CA ASP A 31 -10.28 2.04 -2.10
C ASP A 31 -10.22 3.53 -1.76
N LEU A 32 -10.52 3.89 -0.51
CA LEU A 32 -10.45 5.27 -0.04
C LEU A 32 -9.02 5.82 -0.10
N ALA A 33 -8.01 5.02 0.22
CA ALA A 33 -6.60 5.39 0.11
C ALA A 33 -6.15 5.58 -1.35
N VAL A 34 -6.59 4.71 -2.28
CA VAL A 34 -6.34 4.85 -3.73
C VAL A 34 -7.00 6.12 -4.24
N ARG A 35 -8.29 6.31 -3.95
CA ARG A 35 -9.10 7.44 -4.41
C ARG A 35 -8.56 8.78 -3.93
N ARG A 36 -8.01 8.83 -2.70
CA ARG A 36 -7.38 10.03 -2.12
C ARG A 36 -5.90 10.19 -2.48
N LYS A 37 -5.33 9.30 -3.31
CA LYS A 37 -3.90 9.29 -3.66
C LYS A 37 -3.00 9.27 -2.40
N ALA A 38 -3.41 8.50 -1.38
CA ALA A 38 -2.72 8.43 -0.10
C ALA A 38 -1.36 7.73 -0.21
N PHE A 39 -1.23 6.70 -1.05
CA PHE A 39 0.04 5.97 -1.26
C PHE A 39 1.17 6.84 -1.82
N PRO A 40 1.03 7.50 -2.98
CA PRO A 40 2.09 8.37 -3.49
C PRO A 40 2.40 9.52 -2.52
N ARG A 41 1.41 9.99 -1.75
CA ARG A 41 1.62 10.99 -0.70
C ARG A 41 2.40 10.45 0.50
N ALA A 42 2.09 9.24 0.96
CA ALA A 42 2.75 8.59 2.09
C ALA A 42 4.20 8.19 1.76
N PHE A 43 4.42 7.73 0.53
CA PHE A 43 5.74 7.32 0.05
C PHE A 43 6.53 8.47 -0.60
N ARG A 44 5.92 9.66 -0.75
CA ARG A 44 6.50 10.86 -1.36
C ARG A 44 7.15 10.56 -2.74
N VAL A 45 6.51 9.73 -3.54
CA VAL A 45 6.99 9.36 -4.88
C VAL A 45 6.18 10.10 -5.94
N PRO A 46 6.84 10.80 -6.87
CA PRO A 46 6.15 11.40 -8.01
C PRO A 46 5.81 10.32 -9.03
N GLY A 47 4.53 9.94 -9.11
CA GLY A 47 4.03 9.04 -10.15
C GLY A 47 2.94 8.08 -9.68
N PRO A 48 2.31 7.34 -10.62
CA PRO A 48 1.45 6.23 -10.27
C PRO A 48 2.30 5.14 -9.62
N LEU A 49 2.03 4.84 -8.35
CA LEU A 49 2.56 3.61 -7.76
C LEU A 49 1.64 2.46 -8.17
N ASP A 50 2.25 1.32 -8.52
CA ASP A 50 1.49 0.10 -8.68
C ASP A 50 1.09 -0.43 -7.30
N VAL A 51 -0.22 -0.49 -7.06
CA VAL A 51 -0.83 -0.98 -5.81
C VAL A 51 -1.51 -2.33 -6.00
N THR A 52 -1.26 -2.99 -7.13
CA THR A 52 -1.96 -4.23 -7.53
C THR A 52 -1.68 -5.35 -6.55
N GLY A 53 -0.42 -5.58 -6.20
CA GLY A 53 -0.04 -6.58 -5.20
C GLY A 53 -0.54 -6.26 -3.79
N LEU A 54 -0.69 -4.97 -3.44
CA LEU A 54 -1.29 -4.57 -2.17
C LEU A 54 -2.79 -4.85 -2.15
N ARG A 55 -3.52 -4.61 -3.26
CA ARG A 55 -4.96 -4.87 -3.37
C ARG A 55 -5.27 -6.34 -3.12
N GLU A 56 -4.53 -7.24 -3.79
CA GLU A 56 -4.74 -8.69 -3.63
C GLU A 56 -4.47 -9.15 -2.19
N TYR A 57 -3.43 -8.59 -1.56
CA TYR A 57 -3.12 -8.90 -0.18
C TYR A 57 -4.16 -8.37 0.82
N VAL A 58 -4.68 -7.15 0.61
CA VAL A 58 -5.76 -6.60 1.43
C VAL A 58 -7.03 -7.42 1.25
N ALA A 59 -7.37 -7.82 0.01
CA ALA A 59 -8.51 -8.70 -0.27
C ALA A 59 -8.39 -10.07 0.41
N GLN A 60 -7.18 -10.63 0.55
CA GLN A 60 -6.94 -11.87 1.29
C GLN A 60 -7.04 -11.72 2.82
N ARG A 61 -6.91 -10.49 3.33
CA ARG A 61 -6.90 -10.17 4.77
C ARG A 61 -8.23 -9.60 5.28
N ASP A 62 -9.08 -9.09 4.39
CA ASP A 62 -10.46 -8.67 4.64
C ASP A 62 -11.27 -9.93 4.97
N LYS A 63 -11.39 -10.25 6.27
CA LYS A 63 -12.13 -11.40 6.79
C LYS A 63 -12.92 -11.01 8.03
#